data_AF-A0A7V4J2H6-F1
#
_entry.id   AF-A0A7V4J2H6-F1
#
_cell.length_a   1.000
_cell.length_b   1.000
_cell.length_c   1.000
_cell.angle_alpha   90.00
_cell.angle_beta   90.00
_cell.angle_gamma   90.00
#
_symmetry.space_group_name_H-M   'P 1'
#
loop_
_entity.id
_entity.type
_entity.pdbx_description
1 polymer ?
#
loop_
_entity_poly.entity_id
_entity_poly.type
_entity_poly.pdbx_seq_one_letter_code
_entity_poly.pdbx_strand_id
1 'polypeptide(L)'
;MTSDKLPHMKSKGQDPIKYFQVNDSTILAIYPGSLSKLDILIKYRQKNKTTGKWSNIRTPKHIHWVVDILLKMQSYRQLTRKFIDYFISIWVKTKPLKTVSERQALDLQYILQLSKQEIRRFRVLSKHGEYSICFLILLAKLLMLQEKTNYPGAYMFKRVLDGLKSNKDLFSLLATATMRGR
;
A
#
# COMPACT_ATOMS: atom_id res chain seq x y z
N MET A 1 28.87 9.16 13.29
CA MET A 1 27.67 8.75 12.51
C MET A 1 26.65 8.19 13.48
N THR A 2 25.70 9.02 13.94
CA THR A 2 24.64 8.56 14.84
C THR A 2 23.72 7.60 14.08
N SER A 3 23.64 6.36 14.53
CA SER A 3 22.58 5.43 14.15
C SER A 3 21.25 6.10 14.48
N ASP A 4 20.60 6.72 13.50
CA ASP A 4 19.25 7.27 13.65
C ASP A 4 18.31 6.14 14.05
N LYS A 5 18.00 6.07 15.35
CA LYS A 5 17.08 5.09 15.91
C LYS A 5 15.73 5.26 15.21
N LEU A 6 15.18 4.17 14.67
CA LEU A 6 13.89 4.21 13.99
C LEU A 6 12.80 4.73 14.94
N PRO A 7 11.88 5.58 14.47
CA PRO A 7 10.79 6.09 15.28
C PRO A 7 9.86 4.94 15.70
N HIS A 8 9.27 5.06 16.90
CA HIS A 8 8.30 4.08 17.35
C HIS A 8 7.07 4.04 16.43
N MET A 9 6.49 2.85 16.30
CA MET A 9 5.23 2.61 15.60
C MET A 9 4.06 2.39 16.59
N LYS A 10 4.20 2.73 17.87
CA LYS A 10 3.06 2.72 18.81
C LYS A 10 2.01 3.77 18.40
N SER A 11 0.75 3.36 18.22
CA SER A 11 -0.33 4.23 17.74
C SER A 11 -1.54 4.13 18.68
N LYS A 12 -1.94 5.26 19.29
CA LYS A 12 -3.02 5.31 20.30
C LYS A 12 -2.87 4.26 21.41
N GLY A 13 -1.66 4.09 21.92
CA GLY A 13 -1.36 3.10 22.98
C GLY A 13 -1.21 1.65 22.50
N GLN A 14 -1.52 1.34 21.24
CA GLN A 14 -1.43 -0.01 20.69
C GLN A 14 -0.11 -0.22 19.93
N ASP A 15 0.56 -1.32 20.25
CA ASP A 15 1.73 -1.79 19.51
C ASP A 15 1.33 -2.53 18.23
N PRO A 16 2.12 -2.42 17.14
CA PRO A 16 1.85 -3.14 15.92
C PRO A 16 2.06 -4.64 16.11
N ILE A 17 1.33 -5.46 15.35
CA ILE A 17 1.60 -6.90 15.20
C ILE A 17 3.02 -7.07 14.67
N LYS A 18 3.34 -6.32 13.61
CA LYS A 18 4.65 -6.28 12.96
C LYS A 18 4.87 -4.91 12.33
N TYR A 19 6.12 -4.48 12.30
CA TYR A 19 6.54 -3.34 11.50
C TYR A 19 7.84 -3.64 10.77
N PHE A 20 8.03 -2.99 9.63
CA PHE A 20 9.18 -3.19 8.76
C PHE A 20 9.60 -1.87 8.12
N GLN A 21 10.91 -1.65 8.06
CA GLN A 21 11.48 -0.54 7.31
C GLN A 21 11.56 -0.94 5.83
N VAL A 22 10.63 -0.41 5.04
CA VAL A 22 10.52 -0.72 3.60
C VAL A 22 11.75 -0.23 2.83
N ASN A 23 12.30 0.91 3.24
CA ASN A 23 13.52 1.54 2.74
C ASN A 23 13.97 2.63 3.74
N ASP A 24 15.04 3.36 3.42
CA ASP A 24 15.63 4.41 4.28
C ASP A 24 14.65 5.54 4.68
N SER A 25 13.55 5.69 3.95
CA SER A 25 12.58 6.77 4.12
C SER A 25 11.18 6.31 4.49
N THR A 26 10.91 5.01 4.64
CA THR A 26 9.53 4.50 4.84
C THR A 26 9.49 3.33 5.80
N ILE A 27 8.60 3.41 6.79
CA ILE A 27 8.28 2.31 7.72
C ILE A 27 6.81 1.97 7.55
N LEU A 28 6.49 0.69 7.42
CA LEU A 28 5.12 0.19 7.37
C LEU A 28 4.87 -0.72 8.58
N ALA A 29 3.67 -0.63 9.15
CA ALA A 29 3.26 -1.44 10.27
C ALA A 29 1.84 -1.99 10.07
N ILE A 30 1.62 -3.19 10.59
CA ILE A 30 0.34 -3.88 10.63
C ILE A 30 -0.15 -3.90 12.08
N TYR A 31 -1.41 -3.54 12.30
CA TYR A 31 -2.09 -3.58 13.59
C TYR A 31 -3.32 -4.50 13.48
N PRO A 32 -3.87 -4.99 14.60
CA PRO A 32 -5.22 -5.54 14.61
C PRO A 32 -6.21 -4.47 14.15
N GLY A 33 -7.05 -4.80 13.18
CA GLY A 33 -8.19 -3.97 12.82
C GLY A 33 -9.41 -4.22 13.71
N SER A 34 -10.52 -3.58 13.40
CA SER A 34 -11.76 -3.63 14.19
C SER A 34 -12.95 -4.25 13.45
N LEU A 35 -12.81 -4.59 12.17
CA LEU A 35 -13.90 -5.13 11.36
C LEU A 35 -14.14 -6.62 11.61
N SER A 36 -13.09 -7.38 11.91
CA SER A 36 -13.15 -8.81 12.16
C SER A 36 -11.96 -9.28 13.00
N LYS A 37 -12.01 -10.52 13.50
CA LYS A 37 -10.89 -11.15 14.24
C LYS A 37 -9.59 -11.24 13.41
N LEU A 38 -9.73 -11.32 12.09
CA LEU A 38 -8.61 -11.43 11.14
C LEU A 38 -8.26 -10.09 10.49
N ASP A 39 -8.96 -9.02 10.85
CA ASP A 39 -8.75 -7.70 10.28
C ASP A 39 -7.33 -7.20 10.58
N ILE A 40 -6.78 -6.52 9.58
CA ILE A 40 -5.48 -5.88 9.64
C ILE A 40 -5.66 -4.40 9.32
N LEU A 41 -5.07 -3.56 10.15
CA LEU A 41 -5.00 -2.13 9.91
C LEU A 41 -3.56 -1.78 9.50
N ILE A 42 -3.40 -1.17 8.34
CA ILE A 42 -2.10 -0.75 7.83
C ILE A 42 -1.84 0.69 8.28
N LYS A 43 -0.66 0.96 8.83
CA LYS A 43 -0.18 2.33 9.04
C LYS A 43 1.27 2.46 8.59
N TYR A 44 1.70 3.69 8.35
CA TYR A 44 3.06 3.95 7.90
C TYR A 44 3.61 5.29 8.42
N ARG A 45 4.93 5.42 8.39
CA ARG A 45 5.66 6.68 8.51
C ARG A 45 6.53 6.86 7.28
N GLN A 46 6.74 8.11 6.89
CA GLN A 46 7.62 8.46 5.79
C GLN A 46 8.53 9.63 6.20
N LYS A 47 9.82 9.57 5.87
CA LYS A 47 10.72 10.72 6.01
C LYS A 47 10.34 11.77 4.98
N ASN A 48 10.19 13.00 5.44
CA ASN A 48 10.08 14.13 4.54
C ASN A 48 11.40 14.29 3.78
N LYS A 49 11.33 14.37 2.44
CA LYS A 49 12.51 14.43 1.57
C LYS A 49 13.35 15.70 1.78
N THR A 50 12.73 16.80 2.19
CA THR A 50 13.38 18.10 2.41
C THR A 50 13.93 18.22 3.83
N THR A 51 13.18 17.79 4.85
CA THR A 51 13.57 18.00 6.25
C THR A 51 14.23 16.79 6.91
N GLY A 52 14.19 15.61 6.28
CA GLY A 52 14.68 14.35 6.84
C GLY A 52 13.84 13.80 8.01
N LYS A 53 12.91 14.59 8.55
CA LYS A 53 12.08 14.22 9.71
C LYS A 53 11.03 13.19 9.33
N TRP A 54 10.82 12.22 10.22
CA TRP A 54 9.74 11.25 10.09
C TRP A 54 8.37 11.91 10.27
N SER A 55 7.42 11.54 9.42
CA SER A 55 6.02 11.93 9.59
C SER A 55 5.41 11.33 10.86
N ASN A 56 4.30 11.90 11.31
CA ASN A 56 3.35 11.20 12.18
C ASN A 56 2.91 9.88 11.54
N ILE A 57 2.41 8.94 12.36
CA ILE A 57 1.84 7.67 11.89
C ILE A 57 0.58 7.98 11.08
N ARG A 58 0.51 7.47 9.85
CA ARG A 58 -0.60 7.70 8.91
C ARG A 58 -1.30 6.39 8.56
N THR A 59 -2.61 6.45 8.37
CA THR A 59 -3.37 5.38 7.71
C THR A 59 -3.41 5.68 6.20
N PRO A 60 -3.11 4.71 5.32
CA PRO A 60 -3.18 4.91 3.88
C PRO A 60 -4.63 5.19 3.46
N LYS A 61 -4.82 6.18 2.59
CA LYS A 61 -6.10 6.47 1.96
C LYS A 61 -6.00 6.19 0.46
N HIS A 62 -7.08 5.68 -0.14
CA HIS A 62 -7.06 5.34 -1.57
C HIS A 62 -6.68 6.52 -2.45
N ILE A 63 -7.27 7.68 -2.18
CA ILE A 63 -6.97 8.93 -2.88
C ILE A 63 -5.46 9.25 -2.97
N HIS A 64 -4.67 9.00 -1.92
CA HIS A 64 -3.25 9.36 -1.94
C HIS A 64 -2.45 8.50 -2.91
N TRP A 65 -2.66 7.18 -2.92
CA TRP A 65 -1.94 6.31 -3.85
C TRP A 65 -2.49 6.44 -5.28
N VAL A 66 -3.77 6.79 -5.45
CA VAL A 66 -4.34 7.08 -6.77
C VAL A 66 -3.68 8.31 -7.39
N VAL A 67 -3.60 9.42 -6.65
CA VAL A 67 -2.93 10.64 -7.11
C VAL A 67 -1.46 10.34 -7.46
N ASP A 68 -0.78 9.55 -6.64
CA ASP A 68 0.60 9.14 -6.89
C ASP A 68 0.75 8.32 -8.19
N ILE A 69 -0.17 7.38 -8.47
CA ILE A 69 -0.19 6.64 -9.74
C ILE A 69 -0.49 7.57 -10.93
N LEU A 70 -1.36 8.57 -10.78
CA LEU A 70 -1.65 9.52 -11.85
C LEU A 70 -0.43 10.38 -12.21
N LEU A 71 0.36 10.82 -11.23
CA LEU A 71 1.62 11.52 -11.47
C LEU A 71 2.64 10.64 -12.22
N LYS A 72 2.71 9.35 -11.85
CA LYS A 72 3.52 8.35 -12.57
C LYS A 72 3.00 8.12 -14.00
N MET A 73 1.68 8.10 -14.19
CA MET A 73 1.04 7.93 -15.50
C MET A 73 1.35 9.10 -16.44
N GLN A 74 1.38 10.33 -15.94
CA GLN A 74 1.75 11.52 -16.71
C GLN A 74 3.19 11.43 -17.24
N SER A 75 4.08 10.82 -16.45
CA SER A 75 5.51 10.74 -16.78
C SER A 75 5.85 9.49 -17.61
N TYR A 76 5.25 8.34 -17.30
CA TYR A 76 5.51 7.05 -17.93
C TYR A 76 4.20 6.28 -18.16
N ARG A 77 3.38 6.74 -19.10
CA ARG A 77 2.03 6.18 -19.36
C ARG A 77 2.03 4.67 -19.58
N GLN A 78 2.84 4.17 -20.52
CA GLN A 78 2.84 2.75 -20.86
C GLN A 78 3.34 1.86 -19.71
N LEU A 79 4.40 2.28 -19.02
CA LEU A 79 4.96 1.51 -17.91
C LEU A 79 4.02 1.52 -16.69
N THR A 80 3.36 2.64 -16.43
CA THR A 80 2.37 2.76 -15.34
C THR A 80 1.13 1.89 -15.63
N ARG A 81 0.68 1.79 -16.89
CA ARG A 81 -0.37 0.83 -17.27
C ARG A 81 0.02 -0.62 -16.99
N LYS A 82 1.24 -1.03 -17.37
CA LYS A 82 1.78 -2.36 -17.02
C LYS A 82 1.84 -2.57 -15.51
N PHE A 83 2.11 -1.52 -14.73
CA PHE A 83 2.11 -1.58 -13.26
C PHE A 83 0.69 -1.76 -12.69
N ILE A 84 -0.32 -1.11 -13.26
CA ILE A 84 -1.73 -1.31 -12.90
C ILE A 84 -2.18 -2.74 -13.26
N ASP A 85 -1.80 -3.24 -14.45
CA ASP A 85 -2.10 -4.63 -14.84
C ASP A 85 -1.47 -5.65 -13.88
N TYR A 86 -0.25 -5.37 -13.40
CA TYR A 86 0.37 -6.15 -12.34
C TYR A 86 -0.48 -6.15 -11.06
N PHE A 87 -0.97 -5.00 -10.60
CA PHE A 87 -1.89 -4.95 -9.45
C PHE A 87 -3.20 -5.69 -9.67
N ILE A 88 -3.79 -5.63 -10.86
CA ILE A 88 -4.98 -6.43 -11.19
C ILE A 88 -4.67 -7.93 -11.09
N SER A 89 -3.49 -8.36 -11.58
CA SER A 89 -3.07 -9.76 -11.48
C SER A 89 -2.86 -10.22 -10.03
N ILE A 90 -2.32 -9.35 -9.17
CA ILE A 90 -2.20 -9.62 -7.73
C ILE A 90 -3.58 -9.72 -7.11
N TRP A 91 -4.50 -8.79 -7.42
CA TRP A 91 -5.86 -8.83 -6.90
C TRP A 91 -6.52 -10.19 -7.17
N VAL A 92 -6.40 -10.73 -8.38
CA VAL A 92 -6.97 -12.04 -8.74
C VAL A 92 -6.36 -13.16 -7.89
N LYS A 93 -5.05 -13.13 -7.65
CA LYS A 93 -4.31 -14.17 -6.90
C LYS A 93 -4.46 -14.07 -5.38
N THR A 94 -4.72 -12.89 -4.84
CA THR A 94 -4.82 -12.68 -3.39
C THR A 94 -6.01 -13.45 -2.82
N LYS A 95 -5.74 -14.27 -1.79
CA LYS A 95 -6.74 -15.00 -1.02
C LYS A 95 -6.92 -14.35 0.35
N PRO A 96 -8.13 -14.37 0.95
CA PRO A 96 -8.36 -13.85 2.29
C PRO A 96 -7.60 -14.67 3.34
N LEU A 97 -7.28 -14.04 4.47
CA LEU A 97 -6.79 -14.74 5.65
C LEU A 97 -7.89 -15.63 6.23
N LYS A 98 -7.52 -16.82 6.68
CA LYS A 98 -8.42 -17.81 7.29
C LYS A 98 -8.18 -17.98 8.78
N THR A 99 -6.98 -17.68 9.27
CA THR A 99 -6.62 -17.91 10.68
C THR A 99 -5.81 -16.77 11.30
N VAL A 100 -5.84 -16.68 12.63
CA VAL A 100 -5.00 -15.72 13.38
C VAL A 100 -3.52 -16.04 13.20
N SER A 101 -3.17 -17.32 13.06
CA SER A 101 -1.80 -17.76 12.79
C SER A 101 -1.30 -17.23 11.45
N GLU A 102 -2.10 -17.31 10.38
CA GLU A 102 -1.75 -16.71 9.08
C GLU A 102 -1.52 -15.20 9.19
N ARG A 103 -2.35 -14.49 9.95
CA ARG A 103 -2.20 -13.05 10.21
C ARG A 103 -0.91 -12.73 10.96
N GLN A 104 -0.57 -13.52 11.98
CA GLN A 104 0.68 -13.36 12.75
C GLN A 104 1.91 -13.78 11.93
N ALA A 105 1.75 -14.72 10.99
CA ALA A 105 2.82 -15.21 10.13
C ALA A 105 3.15 -14.24 8.99
N LEU A 106 2.32 -13.23 8.71
CA LEU A 106 2.57 -12.23 7.65
C LEU A 106 4.00 -11.69 7.73
N ASP A 107 4.77 -11.90 6.67
CA ASP A 107 6.17 -11.45 6.59
C ASP A 107 6.31 -10.43 5.45
N LEU A 108 6.51 -9.18 5.84
CA LEU A 108 6.68 -8.07 4.91
C LEU A 108 7.97 -8.17 4.09
N GLN A 109 9.05 -8.72 4.66
CA GLN A 109 10.31 -8.94 3.94
C GLN A 109 10.12 -10.00 2.88
N TYR A 110 9.50 -11.12 3.24
CA TYR A 110 9.20 -12.20 2.30
C TYR A 110 8.30 -11.72 1.14
N ILE A 111 7.25 -10.94 1.44
CA ILE A 111 6.38 -10.35 0.42
C ILE A 111 7.17 -9.46 -0.57
N LEU A 112 8.13 -8.68 -0.08
CA LEU A 112 8.98 -7.85 -0.93
C LEU A 112 9.97 -8.69 -1.73
N GLN A 113 10.55 -9.74 -1.14
CA GLN A 113 11.46 -10.66 -1.81
C GLN A 113 10.78 -11.36 -2.98
N LEU A 114 9.55 -11.86 -2.80
CA LEU A 114 8.73 -12.41 -3.88
C LEU A 114 8.42 -11.39 -4.98
N SER A 115 8.48 -10.10 -4.67
CA SER A 115 8.20 -9.01 -5.60
C SER A 115 9.47 -8.40 -6.22
N LYS A 116 10.66 -8.95 -5.95
CA LYS A 116 11.96 -8.34 -6.29
C LYS A 116 12.10 -8.05 -7.79
N GLN A 117 11.62 -8.95 -8.65
CA GLN A 117 11.67 -8.75 -10.11
C GLN A 117 10.78 -7.58 -10.56
N GLU A 118 9.53 -7.52 -10.07
CA GLU A 118 8.60 -6.44 -10.40
C GLU A 118 9.06 -5.09 -9.81
N ILE A 119 9.61 -5.09 -8.59
CA ILE A 119 10.25 -3.91 -7.99
C ILE A 119 11.34 -3.36 -8.92
N ARG A 120 12.21 -4.23 -9.46
CA ARG A 120 13.25 -3.82 -10.41
C ARG A 120 12.65 -3.29 -11.71
N ARG A 121 11.68 -4.02 -12.28
CA ARG A 121 11.01 -3.68 -13.54
C ARG A 121 10.38 -2.29 -13.51
N PHE A 122 9.72 -1.94 -12.41
CA PHE A 122 9.01 -0.67 -12.29
C PHE A 122 9.82 0.42 -11.59
N ARG A 123 11.07 0.16 -11.16
CA ARG A 123 11.87 1.06 -10.31
C ARG A 123 11.89 2.51 -10.77
N VAL A 124 11.99 2.75 -12.09
CA VAL A 124 12.03 4.10 -12.68
C VAL A 124 10.80 4.96 -12.34
N LEU A 125 9.63 4.34 -12.13
CA LEU A 125 8.42 5.05 -11.70
C LEU A 125 8.58 5.71 -10.33
N SER A 126 9.48 5.23 -9.48
CA SER A 126 9.76 5.85 -8.16
C SER A 126 10.33 7.25 -8.26
N LYS A 127 10.79 7.69 -9.45
CA LYS A 127 11.27 9.05 -9.69
C LYS A 127 10.14 10.09 -9.77
N HIS A 128 8.89 9.66 -9.93
CA HIS A 128 7.74 10.54 -10.10
C HIS A 128 6.69 10.26 -9.03
N GLY A 129 6.11 11.32 -8.47
CA GLY A 129 5.20 11.21 -7.33
C GLY A 129 5.93 11.09 -5.99
N GLU A 130 5.15 10.77 -4.96
CA GLU A 130 5.61 10.72 -3.59
C GLU A 130 6.13 9.34 -3.20
N TYR A 131 5.47 8.27 -3.65
CA TYR A 131 5.72 6.92 -3.17
C TYR A 131 6.69 6.12 -4.04
N SER A 132 7.56 5.37 -3.37
CA SER A 132 8.41 4.37 -4.01
C SER A 132 7.60 3.16 -4.50
N ILE A 133 8.08 2.49 -5.54
CA ILE A 133 7.46 1.25 -6.03
C ILE A 133 7.45 0.14 -4.97
N CYS A 134 8.52 0.00 -4.19
CA CYS A 134 8.56 -0.97 -3.09
C CYS A 134 7.39 -0.76 -2.12
N PHE A 135 7.16 0.50 -1.71
CA PHE A 135 6.07 0.86 -0.83
C PHE A 135 4.71 0.63 -1.47
N LEU A 136 4.51 1.06 -2.72
CA LEU A 136 3.23 0.87 -3.43
C LEU A 136 2.87 -0.61 -3.59
N ILE A 137 3.83 -1.47 -3.92
CA ILE A 137 3.59 -2.91 -4.06
C ILE A 137 3.20 -3.51 -2.71
N LEU A 138 3.92 -3.18 -1.64
CA LEU A 138 3.62 -3.69 -0.31
C LEU A 138 2.26 -3.19 0.18
N LEU A 139 2.00 -1.89 0.03
CA LEU A 139 0.73 -1.26 0.40
C LEU A 139 -0.44 -1.90 -0.35
N ALA A 140 -0.32 -2.04 -1.67
CA ALA A 140 -1.35 -2.66 -2.50
C ALA A 140 -1.65 -4.08 -2.03
N LYS A 141 -0.63 -4.95 -1.91
CA LYS A 141 -0.81 -6.33 -1.46
C LYS A 141 -1.54 -6.42 -0.10
N LEU A 142 -1.18 -5.57 0.85
CA LEU A 142 -1.80 -5.56 2.17
C LEU A 142 -3.23 -5.03 2.13
N LEU A 143 -3.51 -3.96 1.37
CA LEU A 143 -4.88 -3.44 1.22
C LEU A 143 -5.80 -4.47 0.55
N MET A 144 -5.32 -5.16 -0.49
CA MET A 144 -6.08 -6.23 -1.13
C MET A 144 -6.37 -7.39 -0.18
N LEU A 145 -5.36 -7.78 0.63
CA LEU A 145 -5.51 -8.81 1.63
C LEU A 145 -6.53 -8.41 2.70
N GLN A 146 -6.43 -7.19 3.23
CA GLN A 146 -7.37 -6.61 4.19
C GLN A 146 -8.79 -6.64 3.62
N GLU A 147 -8.98 -6.11 2.41
CA GLU A 147 -10.30 -5.96 1.81
C GLU A 147 -10.97 -7.33 1.60
N LYS A 148 -10.26 -8.29 0.99
CA LYS A 148 -10.79 -9.64 0.78
C LYS A 148 -11.05 -10.40 2.08
N THR A 149 -10.23 -10.18 3.11
CA THR A 149 -10.39 -10.84 4.41
C THR A 149 -11.66 -10.38 5.13
N ASN A 150 -11.97 -9.08 5.08
CA ASN A 150 -13.10 -8.53 5.82
C ASN A 150 -14.41 -8.52 5.03
N TYR A 151 -14.35 -8.38 3.71
CA TYR A 151 -15.55 -8.33 2.89
C TYR A 151 -15.28 -8.94 1.51
N PRO A 152 -15.62 -10.22 1.27
CA PRO A 152 -15.45 -10.88 -0.03
C PRO A 152 -16.22 -10.20 -1.18
N GLY A 153 -17.26 -9.42 -0.85
CA GLY A 153 -18.02 -8.57 -1.77
C GLY A 153 -17.42 -7.18 -1.99
N ALA A 154 -16.36 -6.79 -1.28
CA ALA A 154 -15.71 -5.49 -1.44
C ALA A 154 -14.75 -5.58 -2.62
N TYR A 155 -14.92 -4.62 -3.52
CA TYR A 155 -14.09 -4.44 -4.69
C TYR A 155 -13.69 -2.97 -4.84
N MET A 156 -13.61 -2.19 -3.77
CA MET A 156 -13.14 -0.81 -3.81
C MET A 156 -11.74 -0.73 -4.42
N PHE A 157 -10.78 -1.55 -3.94
CA PHE A 157 -9.44 -1.57 -4.54
C PHE A 157 -9.50 -1.90 -6.04
N LYS A 158 -10.27 -2.93 -6.41
CA LYS A 158 -10.44 -3.33 -7.82
C LYS A 158 -11.10 -2.24 -8.66
N ARG A 159 -12.18 -1.61 -8.17
CA ARG A 159 -12.90 -0.52 -8.86
C ARG A 159 -11.99 0.66 -9.17
N VAL A 160 -11.08 0.99 -8.26
CA VAL A 160 -10.09 2.04 -8.46
C VAL A 160 -9.06 1.62 -9.53
N LEU A 161 -8.56 0.38 -9.50
CA LEU A 161 -7.67 -0.14 -10.56
C LEU A 161 -8.34 -0.13 -11.93
N ASP A 162 -9.59 -0.59 -12.01
CA ASP A 162 -10.36 -0.62 -13.25
C ASP A 162 -10.58 0.79 -13.79
N GLY A 163 -10.88 1.76 -12.91
CA GLY A 163 -11.01 3.17 -13.29
C GLY A 163 -9.71 3.79 -13.80
N LEU A 164 -8.57 3.47 -13.18
CA LEU A 164 -7.24 3.88 -13.65
C LEU A 164 -6.92 3.28 -15.03
N LYS A 165 -7.37 2.05 -15.30
CA LYS A 165 -7.12 1.35 -16.57
C LYS A 165 -8.00 1.87 -17.71
N SER A 166 -9.27 2.13 -17.44
CA SER A 166 -10.25 2.53 -18.46
C SER A 166 -10.16 4.00 -18.89
N ASN A 167 -9.13 4.75 -18.45
CA ASN A 167 -9.04 6.22 -18.54
C ASN A 167 -10.39 6.89 -18.18
N LYS A 168 -11.05 6.45 -17.10
CA LYS A 168 -12.23 7.17 -16.60
C LYS A 168 -11.87 8.63 -16.38
N ASP A 169 -12.87 9.49 -16.54
CA ASP A 169 -12.75 10.89 -16.13
C ASP A 169 -12.11 11.00 -14.73
N LEU A 170 -11.19 11.96 -14.58
CA LEU A 170 -10.37 12.12 -13.40
C LEU A 170 -11.24 12.34 -12.16
N PHE A 171 -12.27 13.19 -12.24
CA PHE A 171 -13.14 13.47 -11.10
C PHE A 171 -13.91 12.22 -10.66
N SER A 172 -14.39 11.44 -11.62
CA SER A 172 -15.06 10.15 -11.35
C SER A 172 -14.14 9.14 -10.65
N LEU A 173 -12.86 9.11 -11.04
CA LEU A 173 -11.84 8.27 -10.41
C LEU A 173 -11.54 8.74 -8.98
N LEU A 174 -11.32 10.04 -8.77
CA LEU A 174 -11.03 10.60 -7.46
C LEU A 174 -12.23 10.42 -6.51
N ALA A 175 -13.45 10.61 -7.00
CA ALA A 175 -14.67 10.32 -6.25
C ALA A 175 -14.73 8.85 -5.82
N THR A 176 -14.37 7.91 -6.71
CA THR A 176 -14.28 6.50 -6.35
C THR A 176 -13.23 6.26 -5.26
N ALA A 177 -12.09 6.95 -5.31
CA ALA A 177 -11.01 6.81 -4.35
C ALA A 177 -11.25 7.53 -3.00
N THR A 178 -12.28 8.36 -2.89
CA THR A 178 -12.68 9.01 -1.63
C THR A 178 -13.87 8.33 -0.95
N MET A 179 -14.59 7.44 -1.66
CA MET A 179 -15.67 6.64 -1.06
C MET A 179 -15.12 5.82 0.11
N ARG A 180 -15.73 5.99 1.29
CA ARG A 180 -15.57 5.04 2.38
C ARG A 180 -16.38 3.80 2.01
N GLY A 181 -15.77 2.62 2.03
CA GLY A 181 -16.52 1.37 1.92
C GLY A 181 -17.65 1.39 2.95
N ARG A 182 -18.90 1.17 2.50
CA ARG A 182 -20.03 0.97 3.39
C ARG A 182 -19.91 -0.40 4.05
#